data_AF-A0A817KT97-F1
#
_entry.id   AF-A0A817KT97-F1
#
_cell.length_a   1.000
_cell.length_b   1.000
_cell.length_c   1.000
_cell.angle_alpha   90.00
_cell.angle_beta   90.00
_cell.angle_gamma   90.00
#
_symmetry.space_group_name_H-M   'P 1'
#
loop_
_entity.id
_entity.type
_entity.pdbx_description
1 polymer ?
#
loop_
_entity_poly.entity_id
_entity_poly.type
_entity_poly.pdbx_seq_one_letter_code
_entity_poly.pdbx_strand_id
1 'polypeptide(L)'
;MVRKKSTAAKARTRKRAYERKKTQNRVSRSWRKLLLIVKAVNKFLRFRRCDIAFACSTSDLNSSQSNKIFLNNVSFVQKDIEFTYVNKTDATNHLEDLNVVQAIIKSLISKVCRLDYKRKRRLEIRKKKDSSNTTILKDTIVLKSTRQSSWFHKKYSQDNLFRKRESERVTAIFQKKYTNNSNFREKEKILSRTHGLEKYRKYVTFRQEKIQRSKTYILNKYHNNMEFRNTHKGNVLGKYNSNERTRMRMILQALNSYKKSYSPMMQKQRRLYNQYRRVLNKLFRKVNREGPDCICIVCRLSLFRNQVIPYVEEKYIKTNMTVETKERIESYSNKSLPTEKEWICKTCSHKIKKGQMPSRSLLNKLKITLYENCKLNIRKIIE
;
A
#
# COMPACT_ATOMS: atom_id res chain seq x y z
N MET A 1 80.34 -88.49 10.45
CA MET A 1 79.48 -88.95 9.34
C MET A 1 78.04 -88.49 9.54
N VAL A 2 77.54 -87.54 8.74
CA VAL A 2 76.12 -87.09 8.83
C VAL A 2 75.28 -87.94 7.88
N ARG A 3 74.44 -88.83 8.42
CA ARG A 3 73.49 -89.64 7.64
C ARG A 3 72.50 -88.73 6.91
N LYS A 4 72.61 -88.66 5.58
CA LYS A 4 71.69 -87.88 4.73
C LYS A 4 70.28 -88.49 4.81
N LYS A 5 69.30 -87.71 5.28
CA LYS A 5 67.88 -88.11 5.33
C LYS A 5 67.36 -88.44 3.94
N SER A 6 66.59 -89.53 3.82
CA SER A 6 65.97 -89.96 2.56
C SER A 6 65.07 -88.87 1.98
N THR A 7 64.94 -88.84 0.66
CA THR A 7 64.09 -87.92 -0.09
C THR A 7 62.65 -87.93 0.40
N ALA A 8 62.10 -89.11 0.72
CA ALA A 8 60.76 -89.27 1.29
C ALA A 8 60.60 -88.58 2.67
N ALA A 9 61.60 -88.68 3.54
CA ALA A 9 61.57 -88.00 4.84
C ALA A 9 61.59 -86.47 4.69
N LYS A 10 62.35 -85.95 3.73
CA LYS A 10 62.37 -84.50 3.39
C LYS A 10 61.04 -84.02 2.80
N ALA A 11 60.36 -84.84 2.00
CA ALA A 11 59.04 -84.50 1.45
C ALA A 11 57.97 -84.42 2.56
N ARG A 12 57.97 -85.38 3.49
CA ARG A 12 57.02 -85.38 4.63
C ARG A 12 57.21 -84.17 5.55
N THR A 13 58.45 -83.78 5.84
CA THR A 13 58.72 -82.59 6.66
C THR A 13 58.30 -81.30 5.97
N ARG A 14 58.54 -81.18 4.64
CA ARG A 14 58.06 -80.02 3.85
C ARG A 14 56.54 -79.92 3.84
N LYS A 15 55.81 -81.03 3.65
CA LYS A 15 54.33 -81.06 3.68
C LYS A 15 53.79 -80.62 5.06
N ARG A 16 54.37 -81.13 6.15
CA ARG A 16 53.99 -80.73 7.51
C ARG A 16 54.30 -79.25 7.80
N ALA A 17 55.43 -78.74 7.32
CA ALA A 17 55.79 -77.33 7.46
C ALA A 17 54.83 -76.42 6.69
N TYR A 18 54.43 -76.82 5.47
CA TYR A 18 53.44 -76.09 4.68
C TYR A 18 52.07 -76.03 5.37
N GLU A 19 51.58 -77.16 5.88
CA GLU A 19 50.29 -77.19 6.59
C GLU A 19 50.31 -76.34 7.87
N ARG A 20 51.41 -76.36 8.65
CA ARG A 20 51.59 -75.46 9.80
C ARG A 20 51.57 -73.99 9.41
N LYS A 21 52.23 -73.64 8.29
CA LYS A 21 52.23 -72.25 7.78
C LYS A 21 50.84 -71.84 7.29
N LYS A 22 50.09 -72.76 6.69
CA LYS A 22 48.72 -72.54 6.22
C LYS A 22 47.75 -72.33 7.38
N THR A 23 47.82 -73.13 8.44
CA THR A 23 46.99 -72.94 9.65
C THR A 23 47.36 -71.64 10.37
N GLN A 24 48.64 -71.36 10.55
CA GLN A 24 49.10 -70.10 11.13
C GLN A 24 48.60 -68.88 10.35
N ASN A 25 48.64 -68.91 9.02
CA ASN A 25 48.11 -67.83 8.18
C ASN A 25 46.58 -67.67 8.30
N ARG A 26 45.82 -68.75 8.47
CA ARG A 26 44.36 -68.68 8.71
C ARG A 26 44.04 -68.04 10.06
N VAL A 27 44.77 -68.41 11.11
CA VAL A 27 44.62 -67.83 12.45
C VAL A 27 44.98 -66.34 12.43
N SER A 28 46.12 -65.98 11.82
CA SER A 28 46.55 -64.57 11.68
C SER A 28 45.55 -63.71 10.90
N ARG A 29 44.93 -64.23 9.83
CA ARG A 29 43.88 -63.51 9.10
C ARG A 29 42.62 -63.30 9.92
N SER A 30 42.23 -64.29 10.73
CA SER A 30 41.06 -64.21 11.61
C SER A 30 41.29 -63.19 12.72
N TRP A 31 42.48 -63.17 13.32
CA TRP A 31 42.88 -62.16 14.30
C TRP A 31 42.90 -60.73 13.74
N ARG A 32 43.42 -60.54 12.52
CA ARG A 32 43.37 -59.22 11.86
C ARG A 32 41.93 -58.73 11.65
N LYS A 33 41.02 -59.62 11.24
CA LYS A 33 39.60 -59.29 11.10
C LYS A 33 38.98 -58.89 12.45
N LEU A 34 39.29 -59.61 13.52
CA LEU A 34 38.77 -59.34 14.85
C LEU A 34 39.29 -58.00 15.40
N LEU A 35 40.58 -57.69 15.21
CA LEU A 35 41.17 -56.39 15.55
C LEU A 35 40.51 -55.24 14.78
N LEU A 36 40.19 -55.42 13.49
CA LEU A 36 39.49 -54.41 12.71
C LEU A 36 38.06 -54.16 13.22
N ILE A 37 37.35 -55.23 13.62
CA ILE A 37 36.02 -55.12 14.22
C ILE A 37 36.11 -54.37 15.55
N VAL A 38 37.05 -54.71 16.43
CA VAL A 38 37.25 -54.02 17.72
C VAL A 38 37.59 -52.54 17.48
N LYS A 39 38.48 -52.21 16.53
CA LYS A 39 38.78 -50.82 16.17
C LYS A 39 37.55 -50.07 15.63
N ALA A 40 36.74 -50.71 14.80
CA ALA A 40 35.51 -50.12 14.27
C ALA A 40 34.47 -49.84 15.38
N VAL A 41 34.28 -50.79 16.30
CA VAL A 41 33.41 -50.63 17.46
C VAL A 41 33.92 -49.50 18.37
N ASN A 42 35.23 -49.44 18.66
CA ASN A 42 35.81 -48.36 19.46
C ASN A 42 35.63 -46.99 18.79
N LYS A 43 35.83 -46.90 17.47
CA LYS A 43 35.60 -45.66 16.71
C LYS A 43 34.14 -45.24 16.78
N PHE A 44 33.21 -46.17 16.60
CA PHE A 44 31.77 -45.91 16.70
C PHE A 44 31.36 -45.43 18.11
N LEU A 45 31.89 -46.07 19.17
CA LEU A 45 31.62 -45.67 20.55
C LEU A 45 32.20 -44.28 20.87
N ARG A 46 33.37 -43.93 20.32
CA ARG A 46 33.93 -42.56 20.45
C ARG A 46 33.06 -41.51 19.75
N PHE A 47 32.62 -41.77 18.52
CA PHE A 47 31.70 -40.87 17.80
C PHE A 47 30.39 -40.65 18.59
N ARG A 48 29.83 -41.72 19.18
CA ARG A 48 28.63 -41.64 20.02
C ARG A 48 28.83 -40.79 21.28
N ARG A 49 30.02 -40.79 21.89
CA ARG A 49 30.31 -39.93 23.05
C ARG A 49 30.34 -38.45 22.65
N CYS A 50 30.86 -38.12 21.47
CA CYS A 50 30.86 -36.75 20.95
C CYS A 50 29.44 -36.23 20.65
N ASP A 51 28.57 -37.05 20.05
CA ASP A 51 27.18 -36.65 19.77
C ASP A 51 26.37 -36.35 21.05
N ILE A 52 26.67 -37.06 22.14
CA ILE A 52 26.03 -36.83 23.45
C ILE A 52 26.56 -35.52 24.07
N ALA A 53 27.88 -35.29 24.03
CA ALA A 53 28.47 -34.04 24.52
C ALA A 53 27.96 -32.80 23.76
N PHE A 54 27.73 -32.93 22.45
CA PHE A 54 27.17 -31.86 21.62
C PHE A 54 25.68 -31.59 21.89
N ALA A 55 24.90 -32.65 22.16
CA ALA A 55 23.50 -32.51 22.54
C ALA A 55 23.30 -31.89 23.94
N CYS A 56 24.25 -32.08 24.86
CA CYS A 56 24.20 -31.47 26.20
C CYS A 56 24.70 -30.02 26.26
N SER A 57 25.50 -29.57 25.27
CA SER A 57 26.04 -28.19 25.23
C SER A 57 25.13 -27.19 24.52
N THR A 58 24.04 -27.66 23.89
CA THR A 58 23.08 -26.81 23.18
C THR A 58 21.82 -26.49 24.00
N SER A 59 21.77 -26.89 25.27
CA SER A 59 20.64 -26.65 26.18
C SER A 59 20.85 -25.54 27.22
N ASP A 60 21.90 -24.73 27.12
CA ASP A 60 22.12 -23.58 28.00
C ASP A 60 21.80 -22.26 27.29
N LEU A 61 20.52 -21.92 27.28
CA LEU A 61 20.02 -20.55 27.40
C LEU A 61 18.69 -20.63 28.14
N ASN A 62 18.75 -20.35 29.44
CA ASN A 62 17.65 -20.18 30.41
C ASN A 62 17.12 -21.45 31.10
N SER A 63 17.78 -21.87 32.19
CA SER A 63 17.09 -22.02 33.49
C SER A 63 18.08 -22.37 34.60
N SER A 64 18.07 -21.54 35.63
CA SER A 64 18.83 -21.73 36.87
C SER A 64 18.14 -22.82 37.70
N GLN A 65 18.58 -24.07 37.59
CA GLN A 65 18.33 -25.08 38.63
C GLN A 65 19.36 -26.21 38.57
N SER A 66 20.20 -26.26 39.59
CA SER A 66 21.34 -27.15 39.76
C SER A 66 20.91 -28.57 40.17
N ASN A 67 20.47 -29.37 39.20
CA ASN A 67 20.38 -30.82 39.40
C ASN A 67 21.70 -31.49 39.02
N LYS A 68 22.51 -31.82 40.04
CA LYS A 68 23.70 -32.67 39.92
C LYS A 68 23.29 -34.05 39.43
N ILE A 69 23.41 -34.29 38.12
CA ILE A 69 23.32 -35.64 37.57
C ILE A 69 24.62 -36.36 37.89
N PHE A 70 24.56 -37.35 38.77
CA PHE A 70 25.66 -38.29 39.01
C PHE A 70 25.96 -39.05 37.71
N LEU A 71 27.04 -38.65 37.04
CA LEU A 71 27.68 -39.48 36.02
C LEU A 71 28.32 -40.67 36.73
N ASN A 72 27.72 -41.85 36.56
CA ASN A 72 28.37 -43.12 36.88
C ASN A 72 29.61 -43.25 35.98
N ASN A 73 30.75 -42.78 36.50
CA ASN A 73 32.06 -42.96 35.92
C ASN A 73 32.42 -44.45 35.97
N VAL A 74 32.04 -45.19 34.94
CA VAL A 74 32.64 -46.50 34.65
C VAL A 74 34.03 -46.22 34.08
N SER A 75 35.00 -46.04 34.98
CA SER A 75 36.42 -46.04 34.64
C SER A 75 36.81 -47.45 34.22
N PHE A 76 37.03 -47.66 32.93
CA PHE A 76 37.74 -48.84 32.46
C PHE A 76 39.21 -48.66 32.85
N VAL A 77 39.60 -49.23 33.98
CA VAL A 77 41.00 -49.39 34.35
C VAL A 77 41.66 -50.22 33.26
N GLN A 78 42.58 -49.63 32.51
CA GLN A 78 43.48 -50.36 31.64
C GLN A 78 44.40 -51.20 32.54
N LYS A 79 43.94 -52.40 32.91
CA LYS A 79 44.87 -53.45 33.30
C LYS A 79 45.58 -53.87 32.02
N ASP A 80 46.88 -53.69 31.99
CA ASP A 80 47.73 -54.29 30.96
C ASP A 80 47.53 -55.81 31.05
N ILE A 81 46.76 -56.35 30.10
CA ILE A 81 46.53 -57.78 29.96
C ILE A 81 47.81 -58.34 29.35
N GLU A 82 48.71 -58.82 30.19
CA GLU A 82 49.82 -59.67 29.75
C GLU A 82 49.25 -60.94 29.12
N PHE A 83 49.35 -61.03 27.79
CA PHE A 83 48.95 -62.22 27.05
C PHE A 83 49.99 -63.32 27.28
N THR A 84 49.71 -64.20 28.24
CA THR A 84 50.42 -65.48 28.34
C THR A 84 50.06 -66.34 27.13
N TYR A 85 51.07 -66.71 26.33
CA TYR A 85 50.89 -67.60 25.19
C TYR A 85 50.54 -69.01 25.70
N VAL A 86 49.26 -69.37 25.64
CA VAL A 86 48.77 -70.71 26.00
C VAL A 86 49.28 -71.75 24.99
N ASN A 87 49.73 -72.89 25.54
CA ASN A 87 50.31 -74.00 24.80
C ASN A 87 49.36 -74.58 23.72
N LYS A 88 49.96 -74.98 22.59
CA LYS A 88 49.33 -75.29 21.29
C LYS A 88 48.38 -76.50 21.23
N THR A 89 47.99 -77.12 22.35
CA THR A 89 47.28 -78.41 22.33
C THR A 89 45.75 -78.33 22.40
N ASP A 90 45.13 -77.18 22.70
CA ASP A 90 43.65 -77.03 22.81
C ASP A 90 43.03 -76.05 21.80
N ALA A 91 43.28 -76.25 20.51
CA ALA A 91 42.73 -75.38 19.46
C ALA A 91 41.20 -75.49 19.26
N THR A 92 40.56 -76.57 19.74
CA THR A 92 39.12 -76.83 19.62
C THR A 92 38.30 -76.01 20.63
N ASN A 93 38.76 -75.92 21.89
CA ASN A 93 38.07 -75.16 22.94
C ASN A 93 38.05 -73.65 22.65
N HIS A 94 39.12 -73.12 22.04
CA HIS A 94 39.18 -71.73 21.60
C HIS A 94 38.20 -71.38 20.46
N LEU A 95 37.71 -72.36 19.70
CA LEU A 95 36.73 -72.14 18.64
C LEU A 95 35.32 -71.94 19.20
N GLU A 96 34.98 -72.62 20.30
CA GLU A 96 33.70 -72.48 21.01
C GLU A 96 33.62 -71.12 21.70
N ASP A 97 34.69 -70.68 22.37
CA ASP A 97 34.77 -69.34 22.96
C ASP A 97 34.58 -68.23 21.90
N LEU A 98 35.13 -68.41 20.70
CA LEU A 98 34.94 -67.49 19.59
C LEU A 98 33.48 -67.43 19.11
N ASN A 99 32.76 -68.55 19.13
CA ASN A 99 31.33 -68.58 18.79
C ASN A 99 30.49 -67.85 19.85
N VAL A 100 30.82 -68.01 21.12
CA VAL A 100 30.18 -67.29 22.23
C VAL A 100 30.43 -65.78 22.10
N VAL A 101 31.68 -65.36 21.86
CA VAL A 101 32.03 -63.95 21.62
C VAL A 101 31.31 -63.41 20.38
N GLN A 102 31.23 -64.19 19.30
CA GLN A 102 30.50 -63.79 18.10
C GLN A 102 29.00 -63.61 18.38
N ALA A 103 28.38 -64.48 19.17
CA ALA A 103 26.98 -64.37 19.56
C ALA A 103 26.72 -63.13 20.42
N ILE A 104 27.60 -62.85 21.38
CA ILE A 104 27.54 -61.63 22.21
C ILE A 104 27.66 -60.38 21.33
N ILE A 105 28.63 -60.35 20.41
CA ILE A 105 28.82 -59.23 19.48
C ILE A 105 27.57 -59.04 18.60
N LYS A 106 27.01 -60.11 18.02
CA LYS A 106 25.78 -60.04 17.23
C LYS A 106 24.60 -59.50 18.03
N SER A 107 24.44 -59.95 19.28
CA SER A 107 23.40 -59.47 20.20
C SER A 107 23.56 -57.98 20.52
N LEU A 108 24.78 -57.54 20.82
CA LEU A 108 25.10 -56.13 21.09
C LEU A 108 24.84 -55.25 19.85
N ILE A 109 25.30 -55.66 18.66
CA ILE A 109 25.06 -54.94 17.41
C ILE A 109 23.54 -54.83 17.16
N SER A 110 22.80 -55.93 17.27
CA SER A 110 21.34 -55.95 17.12
C SER A 110 20.66 -54.99 18.11
N LYS A 111 21.07 -55.00 19.38
CA LYS A 111 20.52 -54.10 20.42
C LYS A 111 20.80 -52.63 20.11
N VAL A 112 22.02 -52.30 19.69
CA VAL A 112 22.41 -50.93 19.27
C VAL A 112 21.63 -50.48 18.04
N CYS A 113 21.51 -51.32 17.02
CA CYS A 113 20.73 -51.02 15.81
C CYS A 113 19.24 -50.80 16.12
N ARG A 114 18.64 -51.66 16.97
CA ARG A 114 17.24 -51.49 17.42
C ARG A 114 17.05 -50.18 18.21
N LEU A 115 18.00 -49.82 19.07
CA LEU A 115 17.94 -48.55 19.82
C LEU A 115 18.10 -47.34 18.91
N ASP A 116 19.01 -47.37 17.93
CA ASP A 116 19.18 -46.29 16.95
C ASP A 116 17.93 -46.10 16.09
N TYR A 117 17.36 -47.21 15.60
CA TYR A 117 16.10 -47.18 14.86
C TYR A 117 14.96 -46.57 15.68
N LYS A 118 14.77 -47.02 16.94
CA LYS A 118 13.75 -46.44 17.84
C LYS A 118 13.99 -44.95 18.07
N ARG A 119 15.24 -44.51 18.23
CA ARG A 119 15.60 -43.09 18.39
C ARG A 119 15.27 -42.27 17.15
N LYS A 120 15.69 -42.73 15.96
CA LYS A 120 15.38 -42.07 14.68
C LYS A 120 13.88 -41.95 14.45
N ARG A 121 13.13 -43.03 14.67
CA ARG A 121 11.66 -43.05 14.56
C ARG A 121 10.99 -42.04 15.51
N ARG A 122 11.45 -41.94 16.76
CA ARG A 122 10.96 -40.92 17.71
C ARG A 122 11.24 -39.49 17.25
N LEU A 123 12.43 -39.23 16.69
CA LEU A 123 12.77 -37.92 16.14
C LEU A 123 11.91 -37.56 14.93
N GLU A 124 11.65 -38.50 14.03
CA GLU A 124 10.74 -38.29 12.90
C GLU A 124 9.31 -38.00 13.35
N ILE A 125 8.80 -38.73 14.36
CA ILE A 125 7.47 -38.48 14.92
C ILE A 125 7.40 -37.07 15.54
N ARG A 126 8.44 -36.63 16.27
CA ARG A 126 8.50 -35.26 16.82
C ARG A 126 8.51 -34.22 15.70
N LYS A 127 9.38 -34.38 14.71
CA LYS A 127 9.42 -33.47 13.54
C LYS A 127 8.07 -33.38 12.83
N LYS A 128 7.37 -34.50 12.62
CA LYS A 128 6.03 -34.53 12.03
C LYS A 128 4.97 -33.85 12.90
N LYS A 129 5.04 -34.00 14.22
CA LYS A 129 4.14 -33.31 15.16
C LYS A 129 4.39 -31.79 15.17
N ASP A 130 5.65 -31.38 15.20
CA ASP A 130 6.03 -29.96 15.19
C ASP A 130 5.64 -29.29 13.87
N SER A 131 5.83 -29.97 12.73
CA SER A 131 5.38 -29.47 11.42
C SER A 131 3.86 -29.36 11.34
N SER A 132 3.12 -30.33 11.89
CA SER A 132 1.65 -30.31 11.88
C SER A 132 1.09 -29.21 12.79
N ASN A 133 1.61 -29.08 14.01
CA ASN A 133 1.17 -28.05 14.96
C ASN A 133 1.50 -26.63 14.47
N THR A 134 2.67 -26.42 13.87
CA THR A 134 3.03 -25.11 13.30
C THR A 134 2.16 -24.74 12.11
N THR A 135 1.76 -25.71 11.28
CA THR A 135 0.85 -25.48 10.15
C THR A 135 -0.55 -25.12 10.66
N ILE A 136 -1.10 -25.91 11.59
CA ILE A 136 -2.41 -25.63 12.20
C ILE A 136 -2.43 -24.24 12.87
N LEU A 137 -1.38 -23.88 13.61
CA LEU A 137 -1.31 -22.58 14.28
C LEU A 137 -1.25 -21.43 13.26
N LYS A 138 -0.45 -21.57 12.19
CA LYS A 138 -0.36 -20.57 11.11
C LYS A 138 -1.71 -20.39 10.41
N ASP A 139 -2.37 -21.49 10.05
CA ASP A 139 -3.68 -21.45 9.39
C ASP A 139 -4.74 -20.81 10.28
N THR A 140 -4.71 -21.10 11.58
CA THR A 140 -5.63 -20.49 12.56
C THR A 140 -5.39 -18.98 12.69
N ILE A 141 -4.13 -18.54 12.72
CA ILE A 141 -3.77 -17.11 12.79
C ILE A 141 -4.16 -16.38 11.50
N VAL A 142 -3.90 -16.98 10.33
CA VAL A 142 -4.27 -16.42 9.02
C VAL A 142 -5.79 -16.31 8.90
N LEU A 143 -6.55 -17.33 9.31
CA LEU A 143 -8.02 -17.29 9.31
C LEU A 143 -8.57 -16.22 10.27
N LYS A 144 -7.98 -16.06 11.45
CA LYS A 144 -8.38 -14.98 12.38
C LYS A 144 -8.08 -13.59 11.79
N SER A 145 -6.90 -13.40 11.20
CA SER A 145 -6.50 -12.14 10.57
C SER A 145 -7.40 -11.77 9.39
N THR A 146 -7.69 -12.73 8.51
CA THR A 146 -8.59 -12.53 7.35
C THR A 146 -10.03 -12.24 7.79
N ARG A 147 -10.56 -12.94 8.80
CA ARG A 147 -11.88 -12.64 9.37
C ARG A 147 -11.94 -11.25 9.99
N GLN A 148 -10.93 -10.85 10.76
CA GLN A 148 -10.85 -9.51 11.35
C GLN A 148 -10.74 -8.42 10.28
N SER A 149 -9.92 -8.62 9.26
CA SER A 149 -9.79 -7.70 8.13
C SER A 149 -11.12 -7.58 7.36
N SER A 150 -11.77 -8.70 7.05
CA SER A 150 -13.08 -8.70 6.37
C SER A 150 -14.15 -7.98 7.19
N TRP A 151 -14.24 -8.27 8.49
CA TRP A 151 -15.15 -7.59 9.40
C TRP A 151 -14.86 -6.09 9.47
N PHE A 152 -13.59 -5.69 9.58
CA PHE A 152 -13.18 -4.29 9.63
C PHE A 152 -13.56 -3.58 8.32
N HIS A 153 -13.29 -4.18 7.16
CA HIS A 153 -13.68 -3.62 5.87
C HIS A 153 -15.19 -3.47 5.73
N LYS A 154 -15.96 -4.50 6.11
CA LYS A 154 -17.42 -4.46 6.11
C LYS A 154 -17.94 -3.34 7.03
N LYS A 155 -17.41 -3.25 8.25
CA LYS A 155 -17.80 -2.23 9.21
C LYS A 155 -17.41 -0.82 8.78
N TYR A 156 -16.20 -0.63 8.24
CA TYR A 156 -15.73 0.66 7.73
C TYR A 156 -16.55 1.14 6.52
N SER A 157 -16.99 0.22 5.68
CA SER A 157 -17.88 0.52 4.54
C SER A 157 -19.30 0.86 4.99
N GLN A 158 -19.88 0.09 5.91
CA GLN A 158 -21.30 0.19 6.28
C GLN A 158 -21.60 1.25 7.37
N ASP A 159 -20.68 1.49 8.30
CA ASP A 159 -20.91 2.38 9.46
C ASP A 159 -20.12 3.69 9.32
N ASN A 160 -20.83 4.78 9.02
CA ASN A 160 -20.25 6.12 8.87
C ASN A 160 -19.64 6.66 10.18
N LEU A 161 -20.23 6.34 11.34
CA LEU A 161 -19.72 6.80 12.65
C LEU A 161 -18.45 6.06 13.02
N PHE A 162 -18.38 4.76 12.73
CA PHE A 162 -17.16 3.98 12.88
C PHE A 162 -16.05 4.53 11.97
N ARG A 163 -16.37 4.80 10.69
CA ARG A 163 -15.42 5.38 9.72
C ARG A 163 -14.83 6.70 10.18
N LYS A 164 -15.69 7.60 10.68
CA LYS A 164 -15.28 8.91 11.19
C LYS A 164 -14.34 8.78 12.40
N ARG A 165 -14.76 8.02 13.42
CA ARG A 165 -13.96 7.78 14.64
C ARG A 165 -12.61 7.15 14.31
N GLU A 166 -12.59 6.18 13.41
CA GLU A 166 -11.36 5.50 13.02
C GLU A 166 -10.44 6.41 12.20
N SER A 167 -10.99 7.23 11.30
CA SER A 167 -10.24 8.24 10.56
C SER A 167 -9.60 9.26 11.50
N GLU A 168 -10.33 9.74 12.50
CA GLU A 168 -9.82 10.66 13.53
C GLU A 168 -8.70 10.00 14.35
N ARG A 169 -8.91 8.75 14.78
CA ARG A 169 -7.90 7.97 15.53
C ARG A 169 -6.60 7.80 14.74
N VAL A 170 -6.69 7.39 13.46
CA VAL A 170 -5.53 7.22 12.59
C VAL A 170 -4.82 8.55 12.35
N THR A 171 -5.58 9.63 12.14
CA THR A 171 -5.04 10.98 11.97
C THR A 171 -4.28 11.45 13.22
N ALA A 172 -4.85 11.24 14.41
CA ALA A 172 -4.21 11.59 15.68
C ALA A 172 -2.90 10.80 15.90
N ILE A 173 -2.89 9.49 15.62
CA ILE A 173 -1.67 8.66 15.69
C ILE A 173 -0.62 9.15 14.70
N PHE A 174 -1.03 9.46 13.46
CA PHE A 174 -0.14 9.99 12.44
C PHE A 174 0.46 11.33 12.85
N GLN A 175 -0.37 12.27 13.34
CA GLN A 175 0.08 13.56 13.85
C GLN A 175 1.08 13.40 15.00
N LYS A 176 0.77 12.55 16.00
CA LYS A 176 1.67 12.26 17.11
C LYS A 176 3.02 11.72 16.63
N LYS A 177 3.02 10.78 15.68
CA LYS A 177 4.26 10.24 15.07
C LYS A 177 5.01 11.31 14.27
N TYR A 178 4.30 12.12 13.48
CA TYR A 178 4.90 13.16 12.64
C TYR A 178 5.56 14.26 13.47
N THR A 179 4.93 14.67 14.57
CA THR A 179 5.46 15.66 15.52
C THR A 179 6.66 15.11 16.28
N ASN A 180 6.55 13.89 16.84
CA ASN A 180 7.54 13.37 17.79
C ASN A 180 8.75 12.68 17.13
N ASN A 181 8.66 12.28 15.85
CA ASN A 181 9.71 11.50 15.20
C ASN A 181 10.17 12.17 13.89
N SER A 182 11.37 12.77 13.92
CA SER A 182 12.00 13.42 12.76
C SER A 182 12.29 12.45 11.61
N ASN A 183 12.74 11.23 11.92
CA ASN A 183 13.01 10.19 10.92
C ASN A 183 11.73 9.75 10.21
N PHE A 184 10.63 9.61 10.94
CA PHE A 184 9.31 9.33 10.36
C PHE A 184 8.88 10.47 9.43
N ARG A 185 9.05 11.72 9.88
CA ARG A 185 8.72 12.92 9.11
C ARG A 185 9.45 12.97 7.76
N GLU A 186 10.74 12.70 7.76
CA GLU A 186 11.55 12.75 6.54
C GLU A 186 11.21 11.59 5.59
N LYS A 187 11.05 10.37 6.11
CA LYS A 187 10.56 9.22 5.32
C LYS A 187 9.21 9.52 4.67
N GLU A 188 8.28 10.09 5.42
CA GLU A 188 6.94 10.42 4.91
C GLU A 188 6.96 11.53 3.85
N LYS A 189 7.84 12.54 3.99
CA LYS A 189 8.05 13.55 2.94
C LYS A 189 8.56 12.91 1.65
N ILE A 190 9.52 11.99 1.74
CA ILE A 190 10.06 11.28 0.58
C ILE A 190 8.95 10.45 -0.07
N LEU A 191 8.21 9.65 0.70
CA LEU A 191 7.10 8.83 0.20
C LEU A 191 6.00 9.67 -0.45
N SER A 192 5.60 10.77 0.18
CA SER A 192 4.58 11.67 -0.37
C SER A 192 5.05 12.32 -1.68
N ARG A 193 6.33 12.71 -1.78
CA ARG A 193 6.93 13.24 -3.01
C ARG A 193 6.98 12.18 -4.11
N THR A 194 7.47 10.97 -3.83
CA THR A 194 7.59 9.90 -4.83
C THR A 194 6.23 9.48 -5.34
N HIS A 195 5.27 9.23 -4.44
CA HIS A 195 3.89 8.91 -4.81
C HIS A 195 3.20 10.04 -5.58
N GLY A 196 3.43 11.30 -5.17
CA GLY A 196 2.90 12.47 -5.89
C GLY A 196 3.47 12.61 -7.32
N LEU A 197 4.75 12.27 -7.51
CA LEU A 197 5.40 12.24 -8.82
C LEU A 197 4.90 11.06 -9.67
N GLU A 198 4.75 9.88 -9.07
CA GLU A 198 4.21 8.71 -9.74
C GLU A 198 2.78 8.98 -10.22
N LYS A 199 1.91 9.53 -9.36
CA LYS A 199 0.56 9.94 -9.74
C LYS A 199 0.57 10.96 -10.88
N TYR A 200 1.47 11.94 -10.83
CA TYR A 200 1.60 12.95 -11.89
C TYR A 200 2.05 12.37 -13.23
N ARG A 201 2.92 11.35 -13.21
CA ARG A 201 3.39 10.63 -14.40
C ARG A 201 2.29 9.73 -14.96
N LYS A 202 1.64 8.95 -14.10
CA LYS A 202 0.66 7.91 -14.49
C LYS A 202 -0.70 8.48 -14.89
N TYR A 203 -1.22 9.49 -14.18
CA TYR A 203 -2.60 9.96 -14.35
C TYR A 203 -2.66 11.36 -14.99
N VAL A 204 -3.18 11.42 -16.22
CA VAL A 204 -3.32 12.67 -16.99
C VAL A 204 -4.31 13.64 -16.34
N THR A 205 -5.41 13.14 -15.78
CA THR A 205 -6.41 13.97 -15.08
C THR A 205 -5.80 14.65 -13.86
N PHE A 206 -5.09 13.91 -13.01
CA PHE A 206 -4.36 14.45 -11.87
C PHE A 206 -3.33 15.51 -12.29
N ARG A 207 -2.63 15.30 -13.42
CA ARG A 207 -1.70 16.26 -13.99
C ARG A 207 -2.40 17.57 -14.36
N GLN A 208 -3.51 17.47 -15.10
CA GLN A 208 -4.30 18.64 -15.54
C GLN A 208 -4.89 19.40 -14.35
N GLU A 209 -5.46 18.70 -13.37
CA GLU A 209 -5.97 19.31 -12.14
C GLU A 209 -4.89 20.04 -11.36
N LYS A 210 -3.70 19.43 -11.21
CA LYS A 210 -2.57 20.05 -10.51
C LYS A 210 -2.08 21.31 -11.24
N ILE A 211 -2.01 21.26 -12.57
CA ILE A 211 -1.69 22.44 -13.41
C ILE A 211 -2.75 23.52 -13.20
N GLN A 212 -4.04 23.18 -13.24
CA GLN A 212 -5.12 24.14 -13.12
C GLN A 212 -5.13 24.79 -11.73
N ARG A 213 -5.01 23.99 -10.66
CA ARG A 213 -4.91 24.51 -9.28
C ARG A 213 -3.69 25.42 -9.09
N SER A 214 -2.56 25.05 -9.70
CA SER A 214 -1.36 25.90 -9.67
C SER A 214 -1.57 27.21 -10.41
N LYS A 215 -2.20 27.18 -11.60
CA LYS A 215 -2.55 28.40 -12.35
C LYS A 215 -3.48 29.30 -11.56
N THR A 216 -4.57 28.76 -10.99
CA THR A 216 -5.52 29.56 -10.21
C THR A 216 -4.87 30.13 -8.95
N TYR A 217 -4.03 29.35 -8.27
CA TYR A 217 -3.27 29.83 -7.10
C TYR A 217 -2.33 30.99 -7.48
N ILE A 218 -1.54 30.84 -8.55
CA ILE A 218 -0.60 31.87 -8.98
C ILE A 218 -1.36 33.13 -9.42
N LEU A 219 -2.44 32.99 -10.20
CA LEU A 219 -3.26 34.11 -10.62
C LEU A 219 -3.87 34.84 -9.42
N ASN A 220 -4.46 34.10 -8.48
CA ASN A 220 -5.05 34.69 -7.28
C ASN A 220 -4.00 35.39 -6.42
N LYS A 221 -2.83 34.76 -6.23
CA LYS A 221 -1.70 35.37 -5.52
C LYS A 221 -1.20 36.63 -6.22
N TYR A 222 -1.10 36.62 -7.55
CA TYR A 222 -0.70 37.77 -8.35
C TYR A 222 -1.72 38.92 -8.29
N HIS A 223 -3.01 38.61 -8.24
CA HIS A 223 -4.07 39.61 -8.14
C HIS A 223 -4.15 40.24 -6.74
N ASN A 224 -4.03 39.45 -5.69
CA ASN A 224 -4.30 39.92 -4.33
C ASN A 224 -3.05 40.33 -3.54
N ASN A 225 -1.86 39.86 -3.92
CA ASN A 225 -0.62 40.17 -3.21
C ASN A 225 0.27 41.08 -4.08
N MET A 226 0.34 42.36 -3.68
CA MET A 226 1.10 43.38 -4.40
C MET A 226 2.61 43.14 -4.35
N GLU A 227 3.13 42.68 -3.21
CA GLU A 227 4.55 42.35 -3.05
C GLU A 227 4.95 41.22 -4.01
N PHE A 228 4.20 40.12 -4.01
CA PHE A 228 4.41 39.01 -4.93
C PHE A 228 4.38 39.46 -6.39
N ARG A 229 3.44 40.36 -6.75
CA ARG A 229 3.36 40.94 -8.10
C ARG A 229 4.63 41.71 -8.46
N ASN A 230 5.12 42.57 -7.57
CA ASN A 230 6.30 43.40 -7.81
C ASN A 230 7.57 42.54 -7.89
N THR A 231 7.76 41.59 -6.98
CA THR A 231 8.87 40.63 -7.04
C THR A 231 8.81 39.79 -8.31
N HIS A 232 7.63 39.32 -8.70
CA HIS A 232 7.47 38.56 -9.93
C HIS A 232 7.82 39.39 -11.18
N LYS A 233 7.35 40.66 -11.26
CA LYS A 233 7.72 41.58 -12.34
C LYS A 233 9.23 41.82 -12.39
N GLY A 234 9.85 42.12 -11.24
CA GLY A 234 11.30 42.31 -11.13
C GLY A 234 12.07 41.08 -11.61
N ASN A 235 11.67 39.87 -11.20
CA ASN A 235 12.31 38.62 -11.63
C ASN A 235 12.16 38.37 -13.14
N VAL A 236 11.00 38.68 -13.73
CA VAL A 236 10.78 38.54 -15.18
C VAL A 236 11.64 39.54 -15.95
N LEU A 237 11.67 40.81 -15.53
CA LEU A 237 12.51 41.85 -16.13
C LEU A 237 14.00 41.54 -15.98
N GLY A 238 14.43 41.10 -14.80
CA GLY A 238 15.80 40.69 -14.55
C GLY A 238 16.23 39.54 -15.47
N LYS A 239 15.38 38.52 -15.66
CA LYS A 239 15.65 37.42 -16.61
C LYS A 239 15.66 37.88 -18.07
N TYR A 240 14.77 38.81 -18.43
CA TYR A 240 14.72 39.37 -19.78
C TYR A 240 16.00 40.15 -20.10
N ASN A 241 16.49 40.97 -19.16
CA ASN A 241 17.69 41.79 -19.36
C ASN A 241 18.99 40.99 -19.28
N SER A 242 19.08 39.98 -18.41
CA SER A 242 20.32 39.22 -18.19
C SER A 242 20.52 38.03 -19.12
N ASN A 243 19.46 37.50 -19.74
CA ASN A 243 19.53 36.25 -20.50
C ASN A 243 19.02 36.44 -21.93
N GLU A 244 19.95 36.54 -22.88
CA GLU A 244 19.66 36.74 -24.31
C GLU A 244 18.72 35.68 -24.88
N ARG A 245 18.91 34.41 -24.50
CA ARG A 245 18.05 33.31 -24.96
C ARG A 245 16.61 33.47 -24.46
N THR A 246 16.42 33.98 -23.25
CA THR A 246 15.09 34.27 -22.70
C THR A 246 14.47 35.46 -23.40
N ARG A 247 15.25 36.53 -23.63
CA ARG A 247 14.85 37.72 -24.39
C ARG A 247 14.35 37.35 -25.78
N MET A 248 15.18 36.65 -26.57
CA MET A 248 14.84 36.21 -27.92
C MET A 248 13.61 35.29 -27.94
N ARG A 249 13.48 34.38 -26.97
CA ARG A 249 12.28 33.54 -26.86
C ARG A 249 11.02 34.36 -26.62
N MET A 250 11.07 35.38 -25.76
CA MET A 250 9.93 36.25 -25.48
C MET A 250 9.56 37.09 -26.70
N ILE A 251 10.55 37.64 -27.42
CA ILE A 251 10.34 38.36 -28.69
C ILE A 251 9.67 37.45 -29.73
N LEU A 252 10.20 36.24 -29.94
CA LEU A 252 9.61 35.27 -30.87
C LEU A 252 8.18 34.87 -30.48
N GLN A 253 7.90 34.71 -29.18
CA GLN A 253 6.54 34.44 -28.70
C GLN A 253 5.59 35.60 -28.98
N ALA A 254 6.03 36.84 -28.76
CA ALA A 254 5.26 38.03 -29.07
C ALA A 254 4.98 38.14 -30.58
N LEU A 255 6.01 37.94 -31.42
CA LEU A 255 5.88 37.94 -32.88
C LEU A 255 4.94 36.83 -33.38
N ASN A 256 5.04 35.61 -32.82
CA ASN A 256 4.13 34.53 -33.18
C ASN A 256 2.69 34.80 -32.75
N SER A 257 2.49 35.42 -31.59
CA SER A 257 1.16 35.84 -31.12
C SER A 257 0.58 36.94 -32.03
N TYR A 258 1.42 37.88 -32.46
CA TYR A 258 1.07 38.91 -33.43
C TYR A 258 0.69 38.28 -34.79
N LYS A 259 1.54 37.40 -35.36
CA LYS A 259 1.27 36.69 -36.62
C LYS A 259 -0.05 35.91 -36.58
N LYS A 260 -0.33 35.21 -35.47
CA LYS A 260 -1.61 34.49 -35.29
C LYS A 260 -2.81 35.44 -35.26
N SER A 261 -2.69 36.53 -34.50
CA SER A 261 -3.75 37.54 -34.38
C SER A 261 -3.98 38.32 -35.68
N TYR A 262 -2.92 38.49 -36.47
CA TYR A 262 -2.93 39.21 -37.75
C TYR A 262 -3.14 38.30 -38.97
N SER A 263 -3.40 37.00 -38.75
CA SER A 263 -3.70 36.06 -39.83
C SER A 263 -4.85 36.59 -40.70
N PRO A 264 -4.78 36.48 -42.04
CA PRO A 264 -5.87 36.90 -42.93
C PRO A 264 -7.24 36.34 -42.53
N MET A 265 -7.27 35.12 -42.00
CA MET A 265 -8.48 34.49 -41.48
C MET A 265 -9.05 35.23 -40.27
N MET A 266 -8.20 35.56 -39.28
CA MET A 266 -8.62 36.31 -38.08
C MET A 266 -9.04 37.73 -38.43
N GLN A 267 -8.36 38.38 -39.38
CA GLN A 267 -8.77 39.68 -39.89
C GLN A 267 -10.14 39.62 -40.57
N LYS A 268 -10.39 38.61 -41.41
CA LYS A 268 -11.69 38.39 -42.06
C LYS A 268 -12.77 38.20 -41.00
N GLN A 269 -12.55 37.35 -40.00
CA GLN A 269 -13.49 37.16 -38.88
C GLN A 269 -13.76 38.47 -38.13
N ARG A 270 -12.71 39.25 -37.81
CA ARG A 270 -12.86 40.54 -37.13
C ARG A 270 -13.63 41.55 -37.98
N ARG A 271 -13.40 41.60 -39.29
CA ARG A 271 -14.15 42.44 -40.23
C ARG A 271 -15.62 42.04 -40.29
N LEU A 272 -15.91 40.74 -40.43
CA LEU A 272 -17.28 40.21 -40.43
C LEU A 272 -18.00 40.52 -39.11
N TYR A 273 -17.36 40.29 -37.97
CA TYR A 273 -17.92 40.64 -36.66
C TYR A 273 -18.22 42.13 -36.55
N ASN A 274 -17.29 43.00 -36.98
CA ASN A 274 -17.49 44.44 -36.96
C ASN A 274 -18.59 44.89 -37.93
N GLN A 275 -18.70 44.29 -39.11
CA GLN A 275 -19.77 44.57 -40.07
C GLN A 275 -21.12 44.15 -39.50
N TYR A 276 -21.22 42.94 -38.96
CA TYR A 276 -22.42 42.46 -38.27
C TYR A 276 -22.81 43.38 -37.10
N ARG A 277 -21.84 43.79 -36.27
CA ARG A 277 -22.05 44.75 -35.17
C ARG A 277 -22.55 46.10 -35.68
N ARG A 278 -22.03 46.62 -36.80
CA ARG A 278 -22.52 47.86 -37.42
C ARG A 278 -23.96 47.73 -37.89
N VAL A 279 -24.30 46.62 -38.56
CA VAL A 279 -25.67 46.35 -39.02
C VAL A 279 -26.62 46.24 -37.82
N LEU A 280 -26.24 45.48 -36.78
CA LEU A 280 -27.02 45.38 -35.55
C LEU A 280 -27.20 46.73 -34.87
N ASN A 281 -26.14 47.55 -34.77
CA ASN A 281 -26.25 48.89 -34.21
C ASN A 281 -27.18 49.79 -35.03
N LYS A 282 -27.16 49.68 -36.37
CA LYS A 282 -28.05 50.44 -37.25
C LYS A 282 -29.51 50.00 -37.07
N LEU A 283 -29.77 48.69 -37.02
CA LEU A 283 -31.09 48.14 -36.74
C LEU A 283 -31.58 48.53 -35.34
N PHE A 284 -30.71 48.41 -34.33
CA PHE A 284 -31.01 48.82 -32.97
C PHE A 284 -31.42 50.29 -32.91
N ARG A 285 -30.63 51.20 -33.51
CA ARG A 285 -30.97 52.62 -33.58
C ARG A 285 -32.27 52.90 -34.37
N LYS A 286 -32.58 52.09 -35.40
CA LYS A 286 -33.82 52.24 -36.18
C LYS A 286 -35.06 51.79 -35.40
N VAL A 287 -34.96 50.66 -34.69
CA VAL A 287 -36.04 50.10 -33.87
C VAL A 287 -36.28 50.95 -32.62
N ASN A 288 -35.21 51.55 -32.10
CA ASN A 288 -35.19 52.34 -30.87
C ASN A 288 -34.99 53.84 -31.16
N ARG A 289 -35.62 54.35 -32.23
CA ARG A 289 -35.59 55.79 -32.55
C ARG A 289 -36.29 56.60 -31.47
N GLU A 290 -37.45 56.11 -31.06
CA GLU A 290 -38.13 56.53 -29.84
C GLU A 290 -37.33 55.93 -28.68
N GLY A 291 -36.89 56.78 -27.76
CA GLY A 291 -36.15 56.36 -26.58
C GLY A 291 -36.90 55.31 -25.76
N PRO A 292 -36.30 54.79 -24.68
CA PRO A 292 -36.99 53.84 -23.81
C PRO A 292 -38.22 54.52 -23.15
N ASP A 293 -39.41 54.19 -23.64
CA ASP A 293 -40.69 54.77 -23.23
C ASP A 293 -41.45 53.89 -22.23
N CYS A 294 -41.06 52.62 -22.08
CA CYS A 294 -41.73 51.70 -21.18
C CYS A 294 -40.98 51.57 -19.85
N ILE A 295 -41.63 51.90 -18.74
CA ILE A 295 -41.07 51.69 -17.40
C ILE A 295 -41.54 50.33 -16.87
N CYS A 296 -40.61 49.46 -16.52
CA CYS A 296 -40.95 48.19 -15.89
C CYS A 296 -41.50 48.40 -14.47
N ILE A 297 -42.72 47.94 -14.17
CA ILE A 297 -43.32 48.08 -12.83
C ILE A 297 -42.50 47.40 -11.71
N VAL A 298 -41.76 46.33 -12.04
CA VAL A 298 -41.03 45.49 -11.10
C VAL A 298 -39.64 46.03 -10.75
N CYS A 299 -38.91 46.56 -11.72
CA CYS A 299 -37.53 47.02 -11.52
C CYS A 299 -37.31 48.51 -11.82
N ARG A 300 -38.36 49.22 -12.26
CA ARG A 300 -38.39 50.65 -12.59
C ARG A 300 -37.36 51.10 -13.62
N LEU A 301 -36.87 50.17 -14.46
CA LEU A 301 -36.01 50.52 -15.59
C LEU A 301 -36.85 51.00 -16.76
N SER A 302 -36.44 52.12 -17.35
CA SER A 302 -36.87 52.52 -18.68
C SER A 302 -36.27 51.56 -19.71
N LEU A 303 -37.15 50.96 -20.51
CA LEU A 303 -36.85 49.91 -21.47
C LEU A 303 -37.57 50.21 -22.79
N PHE A 304 -37.07 49.64 -23.87
CA PHE A 304 -37.75 49.71 -25.17
C PHE A 304 -38.94 48.75 -25.21
N ARG A 305 -39.97 49.06 -26.02
CA ARG A 305 -41.16 48.21 -26.21
C ARG A 305 -40.86 46.74 -26.48
N ASN A 306 -39.76 46.44 -27.20
CA ASN A 306 -39.35 45.07 -27.50
C ASN A 306 -38.74 44.31 -26.29
N GLN A 307 -38.39 45.00 -25.20
CA GLN A 307 -37.82 44.44 -23.97
C GLN A 307 -38.87 44.23 -22.87
N VAL A 308 -40.07 44.77 -23.06
CA VAL A 308 -41.19 44.66 -22.13
C VAL A 308 -42.32 43.83 -22.72
N ILE A 309 -43.24 43.42 -21.85
CA ILE A 309 -44.51 42.78 -22.17
C ILE A 309 -45.57 43.58 -21.41
N PRO A 310 -46.78 43.78 -21.95
CA PRO A 310 -47.87 44.37 -21.16
C PRO A 310 -48.07 43.55 -19.89
N TYR A 311 -48.09 44.22 -18.75
CA TYR A 311 -48.44 43.60 -17.49
C TYR A 311 -49.94 43.30 -17.50
N VAL A 312 -50.28 42.03 -17.31
CA VAL A 312 -51.65 41.57 -17.14
C VAL A 312 -51.67 40.90 -15.79
N GLU A 313 -52.29 41.57 -14.83
CA GLU A 313 -52.27 41.20 -13.43
C GLU A 313 -52.67 39.73 -13.22
N GLU A 314 -53.73 39.28 -13.89
CA GLU A 314 -54.24 37.89 -13.89
C GLU A 314 -53.18 36.83 -14.24
N LYS A 315 -52.17 37.17 -15.07
CA LYS A 315 -51.12 36.21 -15.47
C LYS A 315 -50.07 35.98 -14.39
N TYR A 316 -49.98 36.90 -13.44
CA TYR A 316 -48.98 36.88 -12.37
C TYR A 316 -49.63 36.63 -11.01
N ILE A 317 -50.92 36.92 -10.87
CA ILE A 317 -51.77 36.51 -9.75
C ILE A 317 -52.37 35.13 -10.06
N LYS A 318 -51.68 34.05 -9.72
CA LYS A 318 -52.34 32.73 -9.63
C LYS A 318 -52.98 32.55 -8.25
N THR A 319 -54.31 32.52 -8.25
CA THR A 319 -55.34 31.91 -7.35
C THR A 319 -55.21 31.79 -5.83
N ASN A 320 -54.06 32.07 -5.20
CA ASN A 320 -53.93 31.99 -3.73
C ASN A 320 -53.61 33.36 -3.12
N MET A 321 -54.18 34.43 -3.67
CA MET A 321 -53.96 35.76 -3.12
C MET A 321 -54.85 36.04 -1.91
N THR A 322 -54.28 36.18 -0.70
CA THR A 322 -55.05 36.59 0.49
C THR A 322 -55.61 37.99 0.31
N VAL A 323 -56.85 38.20 0.80
CA VAL A 323 -57.67 39.41 0.61
C VAL A 323 -56.91 40.70 0.95
N GLU A 324 -56.13 40.72 2.04
CA GLU A 324 -55.30 41.87 2.44
C GLU A 324 -54.27 42.31 1.37
N THR A 325 -53.78 41.37 0.54
CA THR A 325 -52.80 41.69 -0.50
C THR A 325 -53.44 42.34 -1.72
N LYS A 326 -54.72 42.04 -2.00
CA LYS A 326 -55.48 42.72 -3.06
C LYS A 326 -55.70 44.19 -2.69
N GLU A 327 -56.17 44.45 -1.48
CA GLU A 327 -56.43 45.82 -0.99
C GLU A 327 -55.15 46.68 -0.95
N ARG A 328 -54.00 46.07 -0.63
CA ARG A 328 -52.72 46.78 -0.59
C ARG A 328 -52.16 47.07 -1.98
N ILE A 329 -52.38 46.22 -2.97
CA ILE A 329 -52.00 46.49 -4.37
C ILE A 329 -52.93 47.56 -4.98
N GLU A 330 -54.23 47.50 -4.70
CA GLU A 330 -55.21 48.53 -5.07
C GLU A 330 -54.85 49.90 -4.47
N SER A 331 -54.31 49.93 -3.24
CA SER A 331 -53.85 51.18 -2.60
C SER A 331 -52.73 51.89 -3.36
N TYR A 332 -51.95 51.17 -4.19
CA TYR A 332 -50.94 51.76 -5.07
C TYR A 332 -51.49 52.09 -6.47
N SER A 333 -52.66 51.55 -6.82
CA SER A 333 -53.33 51.73 -8.11
C SER A 333 -54.33 52.90 -8.14
N ASN A 334 -54.65 53.51 -7.00
CA ASN A 334 -55.68 54.56 -6.87
C ASN A 334 -55.28 55.95 -7.39
N LYS A 335 -54.40 56.02 -8.38
CA LYS A 335 -54.32 57.18 -9.28
C LYS A 335 -54.58 56.68 -10.68
N SER A 336 -55.86 56.66 -11.05
CA SER A 336 -56.31 56.45 -12.42
C SER A 336 -55.78 57.59 -13.31
N LEU A 337 -54.59 57.39 -13.86
CA LEU A 337 -54.23 58.00 -15.14
C LEU A 337 -54.84 57.12 -16.23
N PRO A 338 -55.56 57.72 -17.19
CA PRO A 338 -56.35 56.97 -18.16
C PRO A 338 -55.43 56.16 -19.09
N THR A 339 -55.72 54.87 -19.26
CA THR A 339 -55.35 54.06 -20.44
C THR A 339 -53.85 53.95 -20.81
N GLU A 340 -52.92 54.12 -19.88
CA GLU A 340 -51.51 53.78 -20.13
C GLU A 340 -51.25 52.32 -19.76
N LYS A 341 -50.95 51.48 -20.76
CA LYS A 341 -50.59 50.07 -20.56
C LYS A 341 -49.40 49.98 -19.61
N GLU A 342 -49.55 49.28 -18.49
CA GLU A 342 -48.43 48.96 -17.61
C GLU A 342 -47.51 47.94 -18.26
N TRP A 343 -46.20 48.03 -18.00
CA TRP A 343 -45.19 47.19 -18.65
C TRP A 343 -44.36 46.41 -17.64
N ILE A 344 -44.04 45.15 -17.95
CA ILE A 344 -43.10 44.32 -17.20
C ILE A 344 -41.93 43.88 -18.09
N CYS A 345 -40.70 44.02 -17.60
CA CYS A 345 -39.51 43.60 -18.32
C CYS A 345 -39.52 42.07 -18.55
N LYS A 346 -39.11 41.60 -19.73
CA LYS A 346 -39.09 40.15 -20.04
C LYS A 346 -38.33 39.33 -18.99
N THR A 347 -37.21 39.85 -18.51
CA THR A 347 -36.39 39.23 -17.44
C THR A 347 -37.15 39.13 -16.11
N CYS A 348 -37.91 40.18 -15.76
CA CYS A 348 -38.68 40.29 -14.53
C CYS A 348 -39.84 39.30 -14.57
N SER A 349 -40.61 39.30 -15.67
CA SER A 349 -41.67 38.34 -15.94
C SER A 349 -41.17 36.90 -15.87
N HIS A 350 -40.01 36.59 -16.49
CA HIS A 350 -39.44 35.23 -16.46
C HIS A 350 -39.06 34.78 -15.05
N LYS A 351 -38.42 35.65 -14.27
CA LYS A 351 -38.04 35.33 -12.89
C LYS A 351 -39.26 35.15 -11.98
N ILE A 352 -40.27 36.01 -12.09
CA ILE A 352 -41.52 35.89 -11.33
C ILE A 352 -42.24 34.58 -11.68
N LYS A 353 -42.34 34.23 -12.97
CA LYS A 353 -42.91 32.94 -13.41
C LYS A 353 -42.16 31.72 -12.84
N LYS A 354 -40.88 31.86 -12.53
CA LYS A 354 -40.05 30.84 -11.87
C LYS A 354 -40.10 30.89 -10.34
N GLY A 355 -40.88 31.79 -9.74
CA GLY A 355 -40.90 32.00 -8.29
C GLY A 355 -39.61 32.62 -7.74
N GLN A 356 -38.84 33.32 -8.57
CA GLN A 356 -37.59 33.96 -8.17
C GLN A 356 -37.73 35.48 -8.18
N MET A 357 -37.09 36.15 -7.21
CA MET A 357 -37.06 37.61 -7.19
C MET A 357 -36.03 38.16 -8.19
N PRO A 358 -36.40 39.15 -9.02
CA PRO A 358 -35.42 39.86 -9.84
C PRO A 358 -34.37 40.56 -8.97
N SER A 359 -33.10 40.34 -9.28
CA SER A 359 -31.96 40.87 -8.52
C SER A 359 -31.94 42.40 -8.45
N ARG A 360 -32.47 43.09 -9.47
CA ARG A 360 -32.58 44.56 -9.44
C ARG A 360 -33.72 45.07 -8.56
N SER A 361 -34.78 44.30 -8.38
CA SER A 361 -35.86 44.65 -7.44
C SER A 361 -35.37 44.58 -6.00
N LEU A 362 -34.51 43.59 -5.69
CA LEU A 362 -33.79 43.49 -4.41
C LEU A 362 -32.91 44.74 -4.15
N LEU A 363 -32.11 45.16 -5.14
CA LEU A 363 -31.24 46.33 -5.02
C LEU A 363 -32.01 47.63 -4.80
N ASN A 364 -33.17 47.78 -5.46
CA ASN A 364 -34.02 48.97 -5.31
C ASN A 364 -34.90 48.92 -4.04
N LYS A 365 -34.72 47.93 -3.15
CA LYS A 365 -35.53 47.70 -1.95
C LYS A 365 -37.04 47.66 -2.25
N LEU A 366 -37.42 47.29 -3.47
CA LEU A 366 -38.82 47.19 -3.85
C LEU A 366 -39.39 45.96 -3.14
N LYS A 367 -40.31 46.20 -2.19
CA LYS A 367 -41.03 45.14 -1.47
C LYS A 367 -42.06 44.53 -2.40
N ILE A 368 -41.60 43.66 -3.30
CA ILE A 368 -42.49 42.78 -4.04
C ILE A 368 -42.79 41.63 -3.09
N THR A 369 -44.01 41.57 -2.58
CA THR A 369 -44.51 40.48 -1.74
C THR A 369 -44.64 39.22 -2.60
N LEU A 370 -43.51 38.59 -2.92
CA LEU A 370 -43.52 37.26 -3.50
C LEU A 370 -44.00 36.29 -2.43
N TYR A 371 -45.05 35.54 -2.77
CA TYR A 371 -45.70 34.54 -1.92
C TYR A 371 -44.70 33.66 -1.15
N GLU A 372 -45.08 33.30 0.08
CA GLU A 372 -44.26 32.53 1.02
C GLU A 372 -43.88 31.13 0.53
N ASN A 373 -44.54 30.64 -0.53
CA ASN A 373 -44.16 29.39 -1.19
C ASN A 373 -42.81 29.46 -1.91
N CYS A 374 -42.24 30.66 -2.12
CA CYS A 374 -40.86 30.82 -2.61
C CYS A 374 -39.83 31.12 -1.50
N LYS A 375 -40.27 31.40 -0.26
CA LYS A 375 -39.36 31.60 0.88
C LYS A 375 -38.68 30.30 1.35
N LEU A 376 -39.18 29.13 0.96
CA LEU A 376 -38.63 27.84 1.38
C LEU A 376 -37.25 27.48 0.79
N ASN A 377 -36.67 28.28 -0.12
CA ASN A 377 -35.36 27.96 -0.71
C ASN A 377 -34.30 29.07 -0.66
N ILE A 378 -34.58 30.25 -0.10
CA ILE A 378 -33.58 31.33 -0.03
C ILE A 378 -32.94 31.43 1.37
N ARG A 379 -33.62 30.96 2.42
CA ARG A 379 -33.03 30.90 3.78
C ARG A 379 -31.93 29.84 3.96
N LYS A 380 -31.65 29.00 2.96
CA LYS A 380 -30.53 28.02 3.00
C LYS A 380 -29.25 28.47 2.29
N ILE A 381 -29.16 29.72 1.84
CA ILE A 381 -27.98 30.26 1.13
C ILE A 381 -27.29 31.39 1.92
N ILE A 382 -27.88 31.86 3.03
CA ILE A 382 -27.33 32.95 3.87
C ILE A 382 -27.32 32.53 5.37
N GLU A 383 -27.19 31.23 5.61
CA GLU A 383 -26.56 30.66 6.80
C GLU A 383 -25.51 29.65 6.30
#